data_AF-A0A845RP76-F1
#
_entry.id   AF-A0A845RP76-F1
#
_cell.length_a   1.000
_cell.length_b   1.000
_cell.length_c   1.000
_cell.angle_alpha   90.00
_cell.angle_beta   90.00
_cell.angle_gamma   90.00
#
_symmetry.space_group_name_H-M   'P 1'
#
loop_
_entity.id
_entity.type
_entity.pdbx_description
1 polymer ?
#
loop_
_entity_poly.entity_id
_entity_poly.type
_entity_poly.pdbx_seq_one_letter_code
_entity_poly.pdbx_strand_id
1 'polypeptide(L)'
;MKLNITRQFLVAVIGIFLLAVVLTAGKLFFQPNVIKFHIPNHLYNQDTIFSCRDYLEKIGAIVTFDEKAQEITIQTGLDSYYLEIKTDSVQGIPIYVDNVYIGKTPVKKRLSAGKYVVVAKNSGHVSSIRYLTLKPEIASVKQIILPVDQKNYEGFLDEIILFGYKPIRVMDYYNHAPITKKTIVLRHDVDVSAEDALAMAKIEHLRGVKSTYYFRWCTADPEVLKEVRALGHEVGLHYETLADYSLQYHLKSAQDITSDVKQELRRRLKTEIVHFRQQYGEIYTIASHGAKENIRLGVTNYQAIMAGENPYDYNIIGTAYGPITQHFTYMSDSGGIWEPFPYPKLESNAGPFYILIHPIHWASGLSR
;
A
#
# COMPACT_ATOMS: atom_id res chain seq x y z
N MET A 1 8.88 41.94 0.29
CA MET A 1 7.49 42.41 0.09
C MET A 1 6.71 42.09 1.36
N LYS A 2 6.37 43.12 2.14
CA LYS A 2 5.83 43.00 3.50
C LYS A 2 4.39 42.47 3.47
N LEU A 3 4.12 41.55 4.39
CA LEU A 3 2.84 40.88 4.64
C LEU A 3 1.67 41.86 4.71
N ASN A 4 0.67 41.66 3.85
CA ASN A 4 -0.67 42.24 4.02
C ASN A 4 -1.53 41.19 4.75
N ILE A 5 -1.34 41.07 6.06
CA ILE A 5 -2.17 40.20 6.92
C ILE A 5 -3.58 40.80 6.96
N THR A 6 -4.54 40.16 6.32
CA THR A 6 -5.95 40.58 6.33
C THR A 6 -6.52 40.52 7.74
N ARG A 7 -7.39 41.48 8.08
CA ARG A 7 -8.08 41.60 9.39
C ARG A 7 -8.79 40.31 9.83
N GLN A 8 -9.24 39.50 8.87
CA GLN A 8 -9.84 38.18 9.10
C GLN A 8 -8.83 37.13 9.58
N PHE A 9 -7.58 37.13 9.06
CA PHE A 9 -6.50 36.28 9.56
C PHE A 9 -6.20 36.61 11.02
N LEU A 10 -6.10 37.90 11.32
CA LEU A 10 -5.82 38.37 12.67
C LEU A 10 -6.94 37.97 13.64
N VAL A 11 -8.22 38.06 13.24
CA VAL A 11 -9.36 37.63 14.07
C VAL A 11 -9.39 36.11 14.27
N ALA A 12 -9.13 35.31 13.24
CA ALA A 12 -9.08 33.85 13.37
C ALA A 12 -7.92 33.40 14.26
N VAL A 13 -6.73 33.96 14.07
CA VAL A 13 -5.55 33.69 14.90
C VAL A 13 -5.77 34.16 16.35
N ILE A 14 -6.35 35.35 16.55
CA ILE A 14 -6.70 35.86 17.88
C ILE A 14 -7.77 34.99 18.55
N GLY A 15 -8.77 34.52 17.80
CA GLY A 15 -9.81 33.62 18.32
C GLY A 15 -9.23 32.26 18.75
N ILE A 16 -8.33 31.70 17.94
CA ILE A 16 -7.59 30.47 18.28
C ILE A 16 -6.69 30.69 19.51
N PHE A 17 -6.02 31.84 19.60
CA PHE A 17 -5.14 32.17 20.72
C PHE A 17 -5.91 32.41 22.03
N LEU A 18 -7.03 33.14 21.96
CA LEU A 18 -7.95 33.32 23.08
C LEU A 18 -8.53 31.98 23.54
N LEU A 19 -8.92 31.11 22.60
CA LEU A 19 -9.36 29.78 22.93
C LEU A 19 -8.25 28.97 23.61
N ALA A 20 -7.02 29.06 23.11
CA ALA A 20 -5.87 28.39 23.72
C ALA A 20 -5.61 28.89 25.16
N VAL A 21 -5.78 30.19 25.42
CA VAL A 21 -5.73 30.79 26.76
C VAL A 21 -6.86 30.26 27.66
N VAL A 22 -8.10 30.21 27.16
CA VAL A 22 -9.26 29.68 27.89
C VAL A 22 -9.09 28.20 28.20
N LEU A 23 -8.54 27.42 27.27
CA LEU A 23 -8.18 26.03 27.47
C LEU A 23 -7.15 25.92 28.60
N THR A 24 -6.02 26.64 28.53
CA THR A 24 -4.98 26.61 29.59
C THR A 24 -5.47 27.08 30.97
N ALA A 25 -6.54 27.88 31.04
CA ALA A 25 -7.16 28.33 32.28
C ALA A 25 -8.05 27.28 32.98
N GLY A 26 -8.11 26.04 32.47
CA GLY A 26 -8.44 24.84 33.23
C GLY A 26 -9.92 24.42 33.29
N LYS A 27 -10.87 25.18 32.75
CA LYS A 27 -12.31 24.84 32.88
C LYS A 27 -12.87 23.91 31.79
N LEU A 28 -12.28 23.85 30.59
CA LEU A 28 -12.82 23.08 29.45
C LEU A 28 -12.30 21.64 29.32
N PHE A 29 -11.28 21.24 30.09
CA PHE A 29 -10.61 19.95 29.95
C PHE A 29 -11.27 18.80 30.72
N PHE A 30 -12.17 19.11 31.66
CA PHE A 30 -12.81 18.10 32.51
C PHE A 30 -14.05 17.44 31.88
N GLN A 31 -14.53 17.95 30.75
CA GLN A 31 -15.61 17.34 29.98
C GLN A 31 -15.29 17.32 28.49
N PRO A 32 -15.74 16.29 27.75
CA PRO A 32 -15.59 16.23 26.30
C PRO A 32 -16.26 17.45 25.66
N ASN A 33 -15.49 18.27 24.95
CA ASN A 33 -15.99 19.43 24.24
C ASN A 33 -15.52 19.40 22.79
N VAL A 34 -16.38 19.85 21.88
CA VAL A 34 -16.08 19.96 20.45
C VAL A 34 -16.37 21.38 19.99
N ILE A 35 -15.37 22.03 19.39
CA ILE A 35 -15.48 23.38 18.87
C ILE A 35 -15.09 23.38 17.40
N LYS A 36 -15.91 24.01 16.56
CA LYS A 36 -15.74 24.06 15.11
C LYS A 36 -15.59 25.50 14.63
N PHE A 37 -14.67 25.71 13.69
CA PHE A 37 -14.44 27.01 13.06
C PHE A 37 -14.28 26.86 11.57
N HIS A 38 -14.89 27.76 10.80
CA HIS A 38 -14.66 27.84 9.36
C HIS A 38 -13.42 28.70 9.04
N ILE A 39 -12.57 28.23 8.13
CA ILE A 39 -11.36 28.91 7.68
C ILE A 39 -11.34 29.02 6.15
N PRO A 40 -11.40 30.24 5.60
CA PRO A 40 -11.25 30.47 4.17
C PRO A 40 -9.95 29.89 3.58
N ASN A 41 -10.02 29.29 2.38
CA ASN A 41 -8.86 28.69 1.68
C ASN A 41 -7.61 29.58 1.60
N HIS A 42 -7.77 30.90 1.47
CA HIS A 42 -6.63 31.82 1.35
C HIS A 42 -5.88 32.05 2.68
N LEU A 43 -6.48 31.64 3.81
CA LEU A 43 -5.84 31.61 5.12
C LEU A 43 -5.24 30.23 5.43
N TYR A 44 -5.35 29.28 4.48
CA TYR A 44 -4.72 27.97 4.53
C TYR A 44 -3.22 28.09 4.25
N ASN A 45 -2.51 28.83 5.10
CA ASN A 45 -1.07 28.80 5.14
C ASN A 45 -0.65 27.67 6.07
N GLN A 46 -0.10 26.61 5.49
CA GLN A 46 0.35 25.40 6.18
C GLN A 46 1.25 25.75 7.38
N ASP A 47 2.17 26.71 7.25
CA ASP A 47 3.14 27.03 8.30
C ASP A 47 2.51 27.65 9.56
N THR A 48 1.51 28.53 9.39
CA THR A 48 0.85 29.18 10.54
C THR A 48 -0.13 28.23 11.22
N ILE A 49 -0.88 27.46 10.43
CA ILE A 49 -1.85 26.48 10.93
C ILE A 49 -1.13 25.38 11.74
N PHE A 50 0.01 24.89 11.26
CA PHE A 50 0.78 23.85 11.96
C PHE A 50 1.31 24.35 13.31
N SER A 51 1.74 25.60 13.42
CA SER A 51 2.24 26.18 14.67
C SER A 51 1.15 26.29 15.75
N CYS A 52 -0.05 26.77 15.39
CA CYS A 52 -1.18 26.83 16.33
C CYS A 52 -1.69 25.44 16.71
N ARG A 53 -1.75 24.52 15.74
CA ARG A 53 -2.11 23.13 15.98
C ARG A 53 -1.20 22.50 17.01
N ASP A 54 0.11 22.59 16.82
CA ASP A 54 1.09 21.96 17.71
C ASP A 54 0.94 22.44 19.16
N TYR A 55 0.70 23.75 19.34
CA TYR A 55 0.43 24.31 20.66
C TYR A 55 -0.84 23.73 21.31
N LEU A 56 -1.97 23.74 20.59
CA LEU A 56 -3.25 23.21 21.08
C LEU A 56 -3.17 21.71 21.39
N GLU A 57 -2.49 20.95 20.53
CA GLU A 57 -2.27 19.53 20.71
C GLU A 57 -1.33 19.24 21.89
N LYS A 58 -0.31 20.06 22.11
CA LYS A 58 0.56 19.93 23.29
C LYS A 58 -0.22 20.08 24.60
N ILE A 59 -1.20 20.99 24.65
CA ILE A 59 -2.02 21.24 25.84
C ILE A 59 -3.25 20.32 25.99
N GLY A 60 -3.40 19.31 25.12
CA GLY A 60 -4.42 18.26 25.32
C GLY A 60 -5.61 18.29 24.35
N ALA A 61 -5.61 19.16 23.35
CA ALA A 61 -6.67 19.19 22.33
C ALA A 61 -6.35 18.29 21.13
N ILE A 62 -7.34 17.64 20.54
CA ILE A 62 -7.21 16.99 19.23
C ILE A 62 -7.70 18.00 18.20
N VAL A 63 -6.86 18.33 17.21
CA VAL A 63 -7.21 19.29 16.17
C VAL A 63 -7.30 18.58 14.83
N THR A 64 -8.46 18.61 14.18
CA THR A 64 -8.66 18.05 12.84
C THR A 64 -8.98 19.15 11.84
N PHE A 65 -8.50 18.96 10.62
CA PHE A 65 -8.66 19.91 9.52
C PHE A 65 -9.37 19.20 8.38
N ASP A 66 -10.51 19.73 7.98
CA ASP A 66 -11.21 19.35 6.76
C ASP A 66 -11.01 20.46 5.73
N GLU A 67 -10.10 20.23 4.79
CA GLU A 67 -9.81 21.19 3.72
C GLU A 67 -11.00 21.39 2.78
N LYS A 68 -11.80 20.34 2.53
CA LYS A 68 -12.97 20.42 1.64
C LYS A 68 -14.10 21.21 2.30
N ALA A 69 -14.33 20.98 3.59
CA ALA A 69 -15.31 21.71 4.37
C ALA A 69 -14.80 23.07 4.87
N GLN A 70 -13.51 23.37 4.65
CA GLN A 70 -12.86 24.57 5.19
C GLN A 70 -13.07 24.69 6.70
N GLU A 71 -12.97 23.59 7.44
CA GLU A 71 -13.33 23.52 8.86
C GLU A 71 -12.14 23.04 9.71
N ILE A 72 -11.89 23.72 10.82
CA ILE A 72 -11.11 23.20 11.94
C ILE A 72 -12.07 22.69 12.99
N THR A 73 -11.85 21.45 13.44
CA THR A 73 -12.47 20.93 14.67
C THR A 73 -11.42 20.78 15.77
N ILE A 74 -11.73 21.27 16.97
CA ILE A 74 -10.92 21.16 18.17
C ILE A 74 -11.72 20.35 19.20
N GLN A 75 -11.15 19.24 19.68
CA GLN A 75 -11.77 18.38 20.68
C GLN A 75 -10.91 18.32 21.94
N THR A 76 -11.51 18.40 23.13
CA THR A 76 -10.80 18.32 24.41
C THR A 76 -11.45 17.31 25.35
N GLY A 77 -10.78 16.92 26.43
CA GLY A 77 -11.35 16.01 27.44
C GLY A 77 -11.45 14.54 26.99
N LEU A 78 -10.70 14.17 25.96
CA LEU A 78 -10.63 12.81 25.43
C LEU A 78 -9.28 12.15 25.79
N ASP A 79 -9.32 10.85 26.08
CA ASP A 79 -8.11 10.03 26.21
C ASP A 79 -7.32 10.09 24.90
N SER A 80 -6.10 10.61 24.98
CA SER A 80 -5.31 10.94 23.80
C SER A 80 -3.81 10.92 24.05
N TYR A 81 -3.06 10.68 22.97
CA TYR A 81 -1.61 10.62 22.96
C TYR A 81 -1.04 11.74 22.12
N TYR A 82 -0.06 12.45 22.67
CA TYR A 82 0.77 13.36 21.89
C TYR A 82 1.97 12.60 21.36
N LEU A 83 1.92 12.29 20.06
CA LEU A 83 2.89 11.45 19.39
C LEU A 83 3.89 12.31 18.66
N GLU A 84 5.16 11.94 18.75
CA GLU A 84 6.20 12.43 17.86
C GLU A 84 6.47 11.37 16.80
N ILE A 85 6.09 11.65 15.56
CA ILE A 85 6.25 10.76 14.42
C ILE A 85 7.52 11.17 13.68
N LYS A 86 8.48 10.25 13.66
CA LYS A 86 9.74 10.37 12.92
C LYS A 86 9.86 9.24 11.92
N THR A 87 10.87 9.39 11.10
CA THR A 87 11.40 8.38 10.19
C THR A 87 12.80 8.02 10.66
N ASP A 88 13.23 6.81 10.34
CA ASP A 88 14.51 6.24 10.79
C ASP A 88 15.74 7.01 10.27
N SER A 89 15.72 7.49 9.03
CA SER A 89 16.90 8.09 8.40
C SER A 89 16.68 9.43 7.66
N VAL A 90 15.43 9.86 7.43
CA VAL A 90 15.14 11.00 6.51
C VAL A 90 14.17 12.00 7.08
N GLN A 91 14.58 13.26 7.25
CA GLN A 91 13.64 14.34 7.62
C GLN A 91 12.89 14.88 6.40
N GLY A 92 11.76 15.54 6.63
CA GLY A 92 10.98 16.18 5.59
C GLY A 92 10.00 15.24 4.87
N ILE A 93 9.84 14.00 5.32
CA ILE A 93 8.96 13.02 4.67
C ILE A 93 7.49 13.32 5.01
N PRO A 94 6.62 13.53 4.00
CA PRO A 94 5.18 13.67 4.21
C PRO A 94 4.57 12.50 4.99
N ILE A 95 3.84 12.80 6.05
CA ILE A 95 3.12 11.83 6.89
C ILE A 95 1.62 11.98 6.71
N TYR A 96 0.95 10.84 6.59
CA TYR A 96 -0.50 10.71 6.54
C TYR A 96 -0.98 9.82 7.69
N VAL A 97 -2.10 10.19 8.31
CA VAL A 97 -2.83 9.36 9.28
C VAL A 97 -4.22 9.13 8.72
N ASP A 98 -4.60 7.88 8.51
CA ASP A 98 -5.87 7.48 7.87
C ASP A 98 -6.13 8.26 6.57
N ASN A 99 -5.08 8.34 5.72
CA ASN A 99 -5.03 9.10 4.45
C ASN A 99 -5.14 10.63 4.56
N VAL A 100 -5.16 11.19 5.78
CA VAL A 100 -5.13 12.64 5.99
C VAL A 100 -3.70 13.12 6.20
N TYR A 101 -3.25 14.08 5.41
CA TYR A 101 -1.92 14.69 5.56
C TYR A 101 -1.82 15.44 6.88
N ILE A 102 -0.77 15.17 7.66
CA ILE A 102 -0.56 15.83 8.96
C ILE A 102 0.73 16.66 9.04
N GLY A 103 1.59 16.63 8.03
CA GLY A 103 2.85 17.38 8.00
C GLY A 103 4.04 16.53 7.55
N LYS A 104 5.25 17.06 7.69
CA LYS A 104 6.52 16.40 7.31
C LYS A 104 7.32 15.99 8.54
N THR A 105 8.06 14.88 8.48
CA THR A 105 8.88 14.43 9.63
C THR A 105 10.01 15.39 10.01
N PRO A 106 10.35 15.52 11.30
CA PRO A 106 9.58 15.04 12.45
C PRO A 106 8.27 15.84 12.60
N VAL A 107 7.15 15.15 12.77
CA VAL A 107 5.83 15.78 12.95
C VAL A 107 5.21 15.33 14.25
N LYS A 108 4.60 16.26 14.98
CA LYS A 108 3.82 15.94 16.17
C LYS A 108 2.35 15.94 15.86
N LYS A 109 1.65 14.95 16.41
CA LYS A 109 0.20 14.80 16.27
C LYS A 109 -0.41 14.26 17.55
N ARG A 110 -1.47 14.92 18.04
CA ARG A 110 -2.35 14.32 19.06
C ARG A 110 -3.44 13.48 18.41
N LEU A 111 -3.56 12.23 18.85
CA LEU A 111 -4.59 11.27 18.42
C LEU A 111 -5.33 10.71 19.64
N SER A 112 -6.63 10.44 19.51
CA SER A 112 -7.41 9.74 20.54
C SER A 112 -6.99 8.27 20.64
N ALA A 113 -7.49 7.56 21.66
CA ALA A 113 -7.45 6.10 21.63
C ALA A 113 -8.16 5.58 20.36
N GLY A 114 -7.60 4.54 19.73
CA GLY A 114 -8.09 4.05 18.45
C GLY A 114 -7.07 3.23 17.66
N LYS A 115 -7.48 2.80 16.47
CA LYS A 115 -6.61 2.17 15.47
C LYS A 115 -6.38 3.18 14.35
N TYR A 116 -5.12 3.35 13.97
CA TYR A 116 -4.69 4.31 12.96
C TYR A 116 -3.77 3.64 11.96
N VAL A 117 -3.85 4.07 10.71
CA VAL A 117 -2.87 3.77 9.67
C VAL A 117 -1.98 4.98 9.47
N VAL A 118 -0.69 4.86 9.79
CA VAL A 118 0.29 5.92 9.59
C VAL A 118 1.15 5.59 8.39
N VAL A 119 1.22 6.48 7.40
CA VAL A 119 1.97 6.28 6.16
C VAL A 119 3.02 7.39 6.01
N ALA A 120 4.27 7.01 5.74
CA ALA A 120 5.33 7.93 5.34
C ALA A 120 5.52 7.83 3.82
N LYS A 121 5.18 8.91 3.11
CA LYS A 121 5.20 8.94 1.64
C LYS A 121 6.52 9.49 1.11
N ASN A 122 7.39 8.63 0.58
CA ASN A 122 8.65 9.04 -0.02
C ASN A 122 8.46 9.33 -1.52
N SER A 123 8.67 10.57 -1.97
CA SER A 123 8.57 10.90 -3.39
C SER A 123 9.73 10.26 -4.17
N GLY A 124 9.44 9.23 -4.97
CA GLY A 124 10.42 8.55 -5.83
C GLY A 124 10.83 7.14 -5.37
N HIS A 125 10.32 6.67 -4.23
CA HIS A 125 10.53 5.32 -3.71
C HIS A 125 9.22 4.75 -3.14
N VAL A 126 9.17 3.43 -2.92
CA VAL A 126 8.02 2.80 -2.26
C VAL A 126 7.89 3.33 -0.83
N SER A 127 6.67 3.73 -0.47
CA SER A 127 6.33 4.31 0.82
C SER A 127 6.23 3.26 1.91
N SER A 128 6.16 3.67 3.18
CA SER A 128 6.03 2.74 4.31
C SER A 128 4.77 2.97 5.13
N ILE A 129 4.28 1.89 5.74
CA ILE A 129 3.09 1.88 6.61
C ILE A 129 3.42 1.41 8.02
N ARG A 130 2.67 1.94 8.98
CA ARG A 130 2.61 1.40 10.34
C ARG A 130 1.19 1.45 10.86
N TYR A 131 0.69 0.31 11.28
CA TYR A 131 -0.56 0.21 12.04
C TYR A 131 -0.28 0.56 13.49
N LEU A 132 -1.01 1.54 14.00
CA LEU A 132 -0.89 2.02 15.38
C LEU A 132 -2.18 1.70 16.12
N THR A 133 -2.08 0.98 17.25
CA THR A 133 -3.18 0.81 18.19
C THR A 133 -2.88 1.58 19.46
N LEU A 134 -3.67 2.63 19.73
CA LEU A 134 -3.58 3.47 20.91
C LEU A 134 -4.66 3.03 21.91
N LYS A 135 -4.27 2.47 23.04
CA LYS A 135 -5.19 2.08 24.14
C LYS A 135 -5.58 3.31 24.98
N PRO A 136 -6.67 3.34 25.73
CA PRO A 136 -6.90 4.40 26.70
C PRO A 136 -5.85 4.33 27.84
N GLU A 137 -4.88 5.26 27.90
CA GLU A 137 -3.90 5.38 29.00
C GLU A 137 -3.57 6.86 29.26
N ILE A 138 -3.14 7.19 30.49
CA ILE A 138 -2.71 8.53 30.88
C ILE A 138 -1.33 8.84 30.25
N ALA A 139 -1.37 9.69 29.23
CA ALA A 139 -0.31 10.53 28.66
C ALA A 139 1.16 10.15 29.00
N SER A 140 1.77 9.33 28.15
CA SER A 140 3.22 9.40 27.89
C SER A 140 3.44 9.81 26.44
N VAL A 141 4.38 10.73 26.19
CA VAL A 141 4.82 11.04 24.82
C VAL A 141 5.40 9.76 24.24
N LYS A 142 4.69 9.16 23.26
CA LYS A 142 5.15 7.95 22.56
C LYS A 142 5.75 8.39 21.23
N GLN A 143 7.05 8.13 21.07
CA GLN A 143 7.72 8.31 19.79
C GLN A 143 7.37 7.15 18.87
N ILE A 144 7.05 7.46 17.61
CA ILE A 144 6.83 6.49 16.55
C ILE A 144 7.90 6.72 15.50
N ILE A 145 8.63 5.68 15.15
CA ILE A 145 9.60 5.70 14.05
C ILE A 145 9.01 4.83 12.93
N LEU A 146 8.72 5.46 11.79
CA LEU A 146 8.33 4.81 10.55
C LEU A 146 9.62 4.52 9.77
N PRO A 147 9.91 3.27 9.43
CA PRO A 147 11.04 3.02 8.57
C PRO A 147 10.74 3.56 7.16
N VAL A 148 11.68 4.10 6.41
CA VAL A 148 11.42 4.55 5.03
C VAL A 148 12.33 3.82 4.08
N ASP A 149 11.76 3.23 3.02
CA ASP A 149 12.57 2.70 1.96
C ASP A 149 13.16 3.86 1.14
N GLN A 150 14.48 3.96 1.18
CA GLN A 150 15.25 4.90 0.35
C GLN A 150 15.90 4.19 -0.84
N LYS A 151 15.74 2.88 -0.97
CA LYS A 151 16.35 2.11 -2.05
C LYS A 151 15.46 2.16 -3.26
N ASN A 152 16.08 2.33 -4.44
CA ASN A 152 15.44 1.99 -5.69
C ASN A 152 15.39 0.45 -5.83
N TYR A 153 14.78 -0.04 -6.91
CA TYR A 153 14.57 -1.47 -7.07
C TYR A 153 15.88 -2.27 -7.11
N GLU A 154 16.90 -1.69 -7.76
CA GLU A 154 18.25 -2.22 -7.77
C GLU A 154 18.83 -2.41 -6.36
N GLY A 155 18.75 -1.38 -5.52
CA GLY A 155 19.24 -1.45 -4.14
C GLY A 155 18.47 -2.47 -3.29
N PHE A 156 17.17 -2.63 -3.51
CA PHE A 156 16.39 -3.69 -2.86
C PHE A 156 16.89 -5.09 -3.27
N LEU A 157 17.11 -5.31 -4.58
CA LEU A 157 17.65 -6.58 -5.07
C LEU A 157 19.06 -6.87 -4.55
N ASP A 158 19.93 -5.87 -4.57
CA ASP A 158 21.32 -6.00 -4.09
C ASP A 158 21.34 -6.43 -2.63
N GLU A 159 20.40 -5.93 -1.81
CA GLU A 159 20.34 -6.27 -0.40
C GLU A 159 19.77 -7.67 -0.12
N ILE A 160 18.71 -8.10 -0.83
CA ILE A 160 18.24 -9.49 -0.67
C ILE A 160 19.34 -10.48 -1.10
N ILE A 161 20.11 -10.16 -2.13
CA ILE A 161 21.26 -10.96 -2.59
C ILE A 161 22.37 -10.96 -1.51
N LEU A 162 22.70 -9.79 -0.97
CA LEU A 162 23.70 -9.64 0.10
C LEU A 162 23.33 -10.47 1.34
N PHE A 163 22.05 -10.50 1.70
CA PHE A 163 21.54 -11.35 2.79
C PHE A 163 21.47 -12.84 2.43
N GLY A 164 21.89 -13.23 1.22
CA GLY A 164 21.97 -14.61 0.77
C GLY A 164 20.63 -15.22 0.37
N TYR A 165 19.61 -14.40 0.12
CA TYR A 165 18.34 -14.89 -0.39
C TYR A 165 18.44 -15.27 -1.87
N LYS A 166 17.65 -16.27 -2.25
CA LYS A 166 17.55 -16.81 -3.61
C LYS A 166 16.12 -16.65 -4.11
N PRO A 167 15.87 -15.64 -4.94
CA PRO A 167 14.62 -15.52 -5.66
C PRO A 167 14.35 -16.73 -6.56
N ILE A 168 13.10 -17.17 -6.59
CA ILE A 168 12.57 -18.19 -7.48
C ILE A 168 11.25 -17.71 -8.09
N ARG A 169 10.87 -18.33 -9.20
CA ARG A 169 9.57 -18.11 -9.84
C ARG A 169 8.46 -18.86 -9.09
N VAL A 170 7.22 -18.45 -9.28
CA VAL A 170 6.05 -19.19 -8.79
C VAL A 170 6.03 -20.60 -9.38
N MET A 171 6.33 -20.78 -10.67
CA MET A 171 6.43 -22.12 -11.28
C MET A 171 7.52 -22.99 -10.66
N ASP A 172 8.61 -22.41 -10.14
CA ASP A 172 9.68 -23.21 -9.50
C ASP A 172 9.18 -23.87 -8.22
N TYR A 173 8.34 -23.16 -7.45
CA TYR A 173 7.67 -23.73 -6.27
C TYR A 173 6.79 -24.93 -6.64
N TYR A 174 5.97 -24.79 -7.69
CA TYR A 174 5.08 -25.86 -8.14
C TYR A 174 5.83 -27.04 -8.79
N ASN A 175 7.02 -26.78 -9.35
CA ASN A 175 7.94 -27.81 -9.82
C ASN A 175 8.88 -28.34 -8.72
N HIS A 176 8.52 -28.15 -7.45
CA HIS A 176 9.20 -28.73 -6.29
C HIS A 176 10.67 -28.30 -6.12
N ALA A 177 11.01 -27.07 -6.50
CA ALA A 177 12.30 -26.49 -6.15
C ALA A 177 12.52 -26.55 -4.61
N PRO A 178 13.72 -26.90 -4.13
CA PRO A 178 14.01 -26.95 -2.70
C PRO A 178 13.78 -25.60 -2.02
N ILE A 179 12.91 -25.58 -1.01
CA ILE A 179 12.58 -24.38 -0.24
C ILE A 179 13.39 -24.37 1.05
N THR A 180 14.11 -23.27 1.28
CA THR A 180 14.89 -23.02 2.50
C THR A 180 14.46 -21.69 3.12
N LYS A 181 14.94 -21.37 4.33
CA LYS A 181 14.71 -20.03 4.92
C LYS A 181 15.26 -18.88 4.07
N LYS A 182 16.18 -19.17 3.14
CA LYS A 182 16.75 -18.20 2.20
C LYS A 182 16.03 -18.17 0.84
N THR A 183 14.92 -18.85 0.67
CA THR A 183 14.15 -18.80 -0.57
C THR A 183 13.18 -17.61 -0.56
N ILE A 184 13.10 -16.89 -1.68
CA ILE A 184 12.10 -15.85 -1.95
C ILE A 184 11.32 -16.26 -3.19
N VAL A 185 9.99 -16.36 -3.12
CA VAL A 185 9.17 -16.30 -4.33
C VAL A 185 9.01 -14.83 -4.68
N LEU A 186 9.54 -14.41 -5.83
CA LEU A 186 9.49 -13.03 -6.29
C LEU A 186 8.49 -12.91 -7.43
N ARG A 187 7.41 -12.16 -7.18
CA ARG A 187 6.28 -11.98 -8.10
C ARG A 187 6.10 -10.51 -8.43
N HIS A 188 5.71 -10.25 -9.67
CA HIS A 188 5.30 -8.95 -10.17
C HIS A 188 3.90 -8.96 -10.76
N ASP A 189 3.06 -8.03 -10.33
CA ASP A 189 1.77 -7.74 -10.96
C ASP A 189 1.92 -6.53 -11.88
N VAL A 190 1.77 -6.76 -13.18
CA VAL A 190 1.94 -5.73 -14.21
C VAL A 190 0.59 -5.08 -14.47
N ASP A 191 0.25 -4.09 -13.63
CA ASP A 191 -1.07 -3.46 -13.65
C ASP A 191 -1.23 -2.32 -14.67
N VAL A 192 -0.12 -1.66 -15.01
CA VAL A 192 -0.13 -0.36 -15.73
C VAL A 192 0.76 -0.32 -16.97
N SER A 193 2.03 -0.72 -16.89
CA SER A 193 3.00 -0.58 -18.01
C SER A 193 3.82 -1.84 -18.19
N ALA A 194 3.81 -2.33 -19.44
CA ALA A 194 4.65 -3.44 -19.87
C ALA A 194 6.13 -3.03 -19.93
N GLU A 195 6.40 -1.79 -20.32
CA GLU A 195 7.75 -1.24 -20.43
C GLU A 195 8.45 -1.15 -19.08
N ASP A 196 7.74 -0.67 -18.05
CA ASP A 196 8.27 -0.64 -16.68
C ASP A 196 8.53 -2.09 -16.19
N ALA A 197 7.67 -3.05 -16.52
CA ALA A 197 7.91 -4.47 -16.21
C ALA A 197 9.15 -5.02 -16.93
N LEU A 198 9.37 -4.67 -18.19
CA LEU A 198 10.55 -5.08 -18.95
C LEU A 198 11.84 -4.48 -18.38
N ALA A 199 11.83 -3.20 -18.00
CA ALA A 199 12.97 -2.55 -17.37
C ALA A 199 13.33 -3.23 -16.03
N MET A 200 12.31 -3.58 -15.24
CA MET A 200 12.47 -4.34 -14.01
C MET A 200 13.07 -5.74 -14.26
N ALA A 201 12.58 -6.47 -15.27
CA ALA A 201 13.09 -7.79 -15.65
C ALA A 201 14.56 -7.74 -16.08
N LYS A 202 14.97 -6.70 -16.82
CA LYS A 202 16.38 -6.50 -17.20
C LYS A 202 17.27 -6.32 -15.99
N ILE A 203 16.84 -5.51 -15.02
CA ILE A 203 17.56 -5.28 -13.76
C ILE A 203 17.77 -6.59 -12.98
N GLU A 204 16.75 -7.45 -12.93
CA GLU A 204 16.83 -8.76 -12.28
C GLU A 204 17.74 -9.71 -13.02
N HIS A 205 17.61 -9.80 -14.34
CA HIS A 205 18.43 -10.66 -15.18
C HIS A 205 19.92 -10.35 -15.01
N LEU A 206 20.30 -9.06 -15.00
CA LEU A 206 21.67 -8.60 -14.78
C LEU A 206 22.25 -9.07 -13.44
N ARG A 207 21.38 -9.35 -12.45
CA ARG A 207 21.74 -9.84 -11.11
C ARG A 207 21.55 -11.35 -10.96
N GLY A 208 21.25 -12.07 -12.05
CA GLY A 208 20.98 -13.51 -12.03
C GLY A 208 19.70 -13.90 -11.28
N VAL A 209 18.79 -12.94 -11.07
CA VAL A 209 17.50 -13.13 -10.39
C VAL A 209 16.45 -13.60 -11.39
N LYS A 210 15.63 -14.56 -10.97
CA LYS A 210 14.44 -15.01 -11.70
C LYS A 210 13.20 -14.77 -10.86
N SER A 211 12.14 -14.35 -11.52
CA SER A 211 10.88 -13.89 -10.92
C SER A 211 9.72 -14.18 -11.87
N THR A 212 8.49 -14.00 -11.40
CA THR A 212 7.28 -14.21 -12.19
C THR A 212 6.56 -12.89 -12.47
N TYR A 213 6.23 -12.61 -13.73
CA TYR A 213 5.46 -11.44 -14.15
C TYR A 213 4.06 -11.86 -14.60
N TYR A 214 3.02 -11.36 -13.92
CA TYR A 214 1.64 -11.55 -14.31
C TYR A 214 1.12 -10.31 -15.04
N PHE A 215 0.75 -10.48 -16.31
CA PHE A 215 0.24 -9.40 -17.14
C PHE A 215 -1.28 -9.47 -17.24
N ARG A 216 -1.92 -8.31 -17.09
CA ARG A 216 -3.34 -8.13 -17.45
C ARG A 216 -3.48 -8.15 -18.96
N TRP A 217 -4.70 -8.39 -19.46
CA TRP A 217 -5.00 -8.30 -20.90
C TRP A 217 -4.62 -6.93 -21.48
N CYS A 218 -4.86 -5.84 -20.74
CA CYS A 218 -4.58 -4.48 -21.21
C CYS A 218 -3.10 -4.08 -21.16
N THR A 219 -2.26 -4.85 -20.47
CA THR A 219 -0.82 -4.61 -20.33
C THR A 219 0.02 -5.66 -21.05
N ALA A 220 -0.60 -6.68 -21.62
CA ALA A 220 0.11 -7.74 -22.33
C ALA A 220 0.57 -7.22 -23.69
N ASP A 221 1.87 -6.93 -23.81
CA ASP A 221 2.52 -6.61 -25.07
C ASP A 221 3.33 -7.82 -25.58
N PRO A 222 3.10 -8.32 -26.82
CA PRO A 222 3.77 -9.53 -27.31
C PRO A 222 5.30 -9.46 -27.28
N GLU A 223 5.90 -8.33 -27.62
CA GLU A 223 7.36 -8.19 -27.68
C GLU A 223 7.95 -8.13 -26.27
N VAL A 224 7.32 -7.39 -25.35
CA VAL A 224 7.71 -7.36 -23.94
C VAL A 224 7.62 -8.76 -23.32
N LEU A 225 6.50 -9.47 -23.50
CA LEU A 225 6.31 -10.80 -22.90
C LEU A 225 7.31 -11.82 -23.45
N LYS A 226 7.69 -11.69 -24.73
CA LYS A 226 8.73 -12.50 -25.35
C LYS A 226 10.10 -12.20 -24.75
N GLU A 227 10.44 -10.93 -24.56
CA GLU A 227 11.72 -10.51 -24.00
C GLU A 227 11.85 -10.90 -22.52
N VAL A 228 10.80 -10.70 -21.70
CA VAL A 228 10.75 -11.13 -20.29
C VAL A 228 11.01 -12.64 -20.17
N ARG A 229 10.43 -13.46 -21.06
CA ARG A 229 10.74 -14.90 -21.09
C ARG A 229 12.18 -15.19 -21.52
N ALA A 230 12.69 -14.48 -22.53
CA ALA A 230 14.07 -14.65 -23.00
C ALA A 230 15.11 -14.33 -21.91
N LEU A 231 14.78 -13.40 -21.00
CA LEU A 231 15.58 -13.08 -19.81
C LEU A 231 15.49 -14.17 -18.71
N GLY A 232 14.61 -15.17 -18.87
CA GLY A 232 14.51 -16.34 -17.98
C GLY A 232 13.44 -16.22 -16.89
N HIS A 233 12.61 -15.18 -16.94
CA HIS A 233 11.48 -15.00 -16.03
C HIS A 233 10.27 -15.85 -16.44
N GLU A 234 9.38 -16.12 -15.48
CA GLU A 234 8.06 -16.68 -15.80
C GLU A 234 7.12 -15.56 -16.22
N VAL A 235 6.29 -15.83 -17.24
CA VAL A 235 5.16 -14.99 -17.62
C VAL A 235 3.86 -15.73 -17.32
N GLY A 236 2.89 -15.04 -16.74
CA GLY A 236 1.57 -15.55 -16.44
C GLY A 236 0.45 -14.54 -16.72
N LEU A 237 -0.79 -15.00 -16.66
CA LEU A 237 -1.97 -14.16 -16.81
C LEU A 237 -2.40 -13.57 -15.46
N HIS A 238 -2.58 -12.25 -15.41
CA HIS A 238 -3.23 -11.53 -14.31
C HIS A 238 -4.72 -11.32 -14.64
N TYR A 239 -5.56 -12.27 -14.23
CA TYR A 239 -6.94 -12.37 -14.74
C TYR A 239 -7.94 -11.53 -13.93
N GLU A 240 -8.97 -11.05 -14.64
CA GLU A 240 -10.03 -10.15 -14.16
C GLU A 240 -11.43 -10.74 -14.37
N THR A 241 -11.54 -12.04 -14.66
CA THR A 241 -12.77 -12.71 -15.12
C THR A 241 -14.02 -12.40 -14.29
N LEU A 242 -13.94 -12.38 -12.95
CA LEU A 242 -15.08 -12.01 -12.08
C LEU A 242 -15.39 -10.51 -12.18
N ALA A 243 -14.39 -9.65 -12.27
CA ALA A 243 -14.59 -8.21 -12.40
C ALA A 243 -15.30 -7.88 -13.71
N ASP A 244 -14.83 -8.45 -14.83
CA ASP A 244 -15.44 -8.28 -16.15
C ASP A 244 -16.87 -8.83 -16.18
N TYR A 245 -17.09 -10.03 -15.61
CA TYR A 245 -18.43 -10.59 -15.46
C TYR A 245 -19.33 -9.71 -14.59
N SER A 246 -18.80 -9.16 -13.50
CA SER A 246 -19.54 -8.26 -12.60
C SER A 246 -20.01 -7.00 -13.32
N LEU A 247 -19.18 -6.44 -14.20
CA LEU A 247 -19.56 -5.28 -15.02
C LEU A 247 -20.62 -5.67 -16.06
N GLN A 248 -20.40 -6.77 -16.78
CA GLN A 248 -21.29 -7.23 -17.85
C GLN A 248 -22.70 -7.58 -17.34
N TYR A 249 -22.80 -8.23 -16.19
CA TYR A 249 -24.07 -8.72 -15.63
C TYR A 249 -24.53 -7.94 -14.39
N HIS A 250 -23.85 -6.84 -14.09
CA HIS A 250 -24.20 -5.90 -13.02
C HIS A 250 -24.34 -6.52 -11.61
N LEU A 251 -23.49 -7.49 -11.28
CA LEU A 251 -23.47 -8.10 -9.95
C LEU A 251 -23.30 -7.02 -8.87
N LYS A 252 -24.08 -7.13 -7.79
CA LYS A 252 -24.15 -6.15 -6.70
C LYS A 252 -23.42 -6.62 -5.46
N SER A 253 -23.44 -7.92 -5.17
CA SER A 253 -22.81 -8.47 -3.98
C SER A 253 -22.33 -9.91 -4.18
N ALA A 254 -21.62 -10.43 -3.18
CA ALA A 254 -21.18 -11.82 -3.13
C ALA A 254 -22.33 -12.83 -3.30
N GLN A 255 -23.55 -12.49 -2.88
CA GLN A 255 -24.72 -13.37 -2.99
C GLN A 255 -25.13 -13.63 -4.43
N ASP A 256 -24.81 -12.73 -5.36
CA ASP A 256 -25.11 -12.92 -6.78
C ASP A 256 -24.16 -13.94 -7.44
N ILE A 257 -23.08 -14.35 -6.74
CA ILE A 257 -22.11 -15.34 -7.21
C ILE A 257 -22.62 -16.75 -6.86
N THR A 258 -23.70 -17.16 -7.52
CA THR A 258 -24.31 -18.48 -7.39
C THR A 258 -23.40 -19.59 -7.94
N SER A 259 -23.75 -20.85 -7.72
CA SER A 259 -23.03 -22.00 -8.28
C SER A 259 -22.94 -21.95 -9.81
N ASP A 260 -24.01 -21.56 -10.49
CA ASP A 260 -24.04 -21.43 -11.96
C ASP A 260 -23.12 -20.30 -12.43
N VAL A 261 -23.12 -19.17 -11.72
CA VAL A 261 -22.19 -18.06 -12.00
C VAL A 261 -20.75 -18.52 -11.81
N LYS A 262 -20.43 -19.27 -10.74
CA LYS A 262 -19.09 -19.85 -10.56
C LYS A 262 -18.70 -20.78 -11.70
N GLN A 263 -19.60 -21.64 -12.15
CA GLN A 263 -19.32 -22.55 -13.26
C GLN A 263 -19.02 -21.77 -14.56
N GLU A 264 -19.79 -20.72 -14.84
CA GLU A 264 -19.57 -19.87 -16.00
C GLU A 264 -18.25 -19.10 -15.90
N LEU A 265 -17.91 -18.54 -14.72
CA LEU A 265 -16.62 -17.88 -14.48
C LEU A 265 -15.44 -18.82 -14.73
N ARG A 266 -15.55 -20.08 -14.28
CA ARG A 266 -14.53 -21.11 -14.50
C ARG A 266 -14.38 -21.45 -15.99
N ARG A 267 -15.49 -21.59 -16.71
CA ARG A 267 -15.49 -21.80 -18.16
C ARG A 267 -14.80 -20.64 -18.89
N ARG A 268 -15.09 -19.40 -18.50
CA ARG A 268 -14.45 -18.19 -19.06
C ARG A 268 -12.97 -18.14 -18.77
N LEU A 269 -12.54 -18.33 -17.53
CA LEU A 269 -11.11 -18.34 -17.19
C LEU A 269 -10.35 -19.43 -17.96
N LYS A 270 -10.93 -20.63 -18.11
CA LYS A 270 -10.34 -21.69 -18.92
C LYS A 270 -10.14 -21.27 -20.38
N THR A 271 -11.09 -20.50 -20.92
CA THR A 271 -11.03 -19.96 -22.29
C THR A 271 -9.99 -18.84 -22.40
N GLU A 272 -9.95 -17.94 -21.41
CA GLU A 272 -8.95 -16.85 -21.33
C GLU A 272 -7.52 -17.40 -21.29
N ILE A 273 -7.25 -18.43 -20.49
CA ILE A 273 -5.94 -19.09 -20.43
C ILE A 273 -5.54 -19.64 -21.80
N VAL A 274 -6.45 -20.30 -22.51
CA VAL A 274 -6.19 -20.84 -23.85
C VAL A 274 -5.87 -19.72 -24.83
N HIS A 275 -6.67 -18.65 -24.87
CA HIS A 275 -6.44 -17.52 -25.77
C HIS A 275 -5.15 -16.78 -25.44
N PHE A 276 -4.86 -16.56 -24.15
CA PHE A 276 -3.63 -15.90 -23.73
C PHE A 276 -2.40 -16.69 -24.18
N ARG A 277 -2.43 -18.04 -24.07
CA ARG A 277 -1.36 -18.90 -24.57
C ARG A 277 -1.17 -18.82 -26.07
N GLN A 278 -2.28 -18.86 -26.82
CA GLN A 278 -2.23 -18.76 -28.29
C GLN A 278 -1.63 -17.45 -28.76
N GLN A 279 -1.90 -16.35 -28.05
CA GLN A 279 -1.44 -15.02 -28.43
C GLN A 279 -0.03 -14.70 -27.93
N TYR A 280 0.29 -15.07 -26.69
CA TYR A 280 1.49 -14.61 -26.00
C TYR A 280 2.47 -15.72 -25.62
N GLY A 281 2.19 -16.97 -25.95
CA GLY A 281 3.01 -18.13 -25.61
C GLY A 281 2.67 -18.76 -24.25
N GLU A 282 3.37 -19.85 -23.92
CA GLU A 282 3.06 -20.66 -22.75
C GLU A 282 3.06 -19.87 -21.43
N ILE A 283 2.11 -20.23 -20.56
CA ILE A 283 1.99 -19.76 -19.18
C ILE A 283 1.71 -20.96 -18.28
N TYR A 284 2.34 -21.04 -17.12
CA TYR A 284 2.22 -22.21 -16.23
C TYR A 284 1.44 -21.89 -14.96
N THR A 285 1.42 -20.64 -14.55
CA THR A 285 0.68 -20.17 -13.39
C THR A 285 -0.10 -18.91 -13.72
N ILE A 286 -1.07 -18.56 -12.88
CA ILE A 286 -1.92 -17.37 -13.04
C ILE A 286 -2.08 -16.63 -11.71
N ALA A 287 -2.49 -15.37 -11.78
CA ALA A 287 -2.73 -14.54 -10.61
C ALA A 287 -4.04 -13.76 -10.71
N SER A 288 -4.85 -13.78 -9.66
CA SER A 288 -6.07 -12.97 -9.53
C SER A 288 -5.75 -11.49 -9.41
N HIS A 289 -6.21 -10.65 -10.33
CA HIS A 289 -6.18 -9.20 -10.15
C HIS A 289 -7.24 -8.73 -9.15
N GLY A 290 -6.97 -7.63 -8.44
CA GLY A 290 -7.82 -7.05 -7.41
C GLY A 290 -8.55 -5.81 -7.89
N ALA A 291 -9.41 -5.93 -8.91
CA ALA A 291 -10.13 -4.80 -9.49
C ALA A 291 -11.15 -4.18 -8.50
N LYS A 292 -11.64 -2.97 -8.81
CA LYS A 292 -12.60 -2.24 -7.96
C LYS A 292 -13.90 -3.03 -7.74
N GLU A 293 -14.28 -3.83 -8.72
CA GLU A 293 -15.43 -4.71 -8.70
C GLU A 293 -15.26 -5.79 -7.63
N ASN A 294 -14.06 -6.35 -7.47
CA ASN A 294 -13.77 -7.34 -6.43
C ASN A 294 -13.90 -6.73 -5.03
N ILE A 295 -13.40 -5.50 -4.85
CA ILE A 295 -13.52 -4.76 -3.58
C ILE A 295 -15.00 -4.53 -3.26
N ARG A 296 -15.78 -4.06 -4.25
CA ARG A 296 -17.22 -3.82 -4.09
C ARG A 296 -17.99 -5.08 -3.74
N LEU A 297 -17.67 -6.21 -4.40
CA LEU A 297 -18.32 -7.50 -4.14
C LEU A 297 -17.86 -8.15 -2.83
N GLY A 298 -16.69 -7.78 -2.32
CA GLY A 298 -16.04 -8.43 -1.18
C GLY A 298 -15.48 -9.82 -1.51
N VAL A 299 -15.24 -10.12 -2.78
CA VAL A 299 -14.78 -11.45 -3.26
C VAL A 299 -13.73 -11.27 -4.37
N THR A 300 -12.58 -11.93 -4.20
CA THR A 300 -11.49 -11.94 -5.19
C THR A 300 -11.78 -12.88 -6.36
N ASN A 301 -11.10 -12.68 -7.50
CA ASN A 301 -11.19 -13.62 -8.62
C ASN A 301 -10.73 -15.03 -8.19
N TYR A 302 -9.68 -15.13 -7.36
CA TYR A 302 -9.22 -16.42 -6.81
C TYR A 302 -10.33 -17.12 -6.01
N GLN A 303 -10.95 -16.43 -5.04
CA GLN A 303 -12.00 -17.02 -4.19
C GLN A 303 -13.24 -17.46 -4.98
N ALA A 304 -13.65 -16.71 -6.00
CA ALA A 304 -14.82 -17.06 -6.78
C ALA A 304 -14.57 -18.20 -7.76
N ILE A 305 -13.35 -18.29 -8.31
CA ILE A 305 -13.05 -19.16 -9.45
C ILE A 305 -12.19 -20.35 -9.05
N MET A 306 -10.98 -20.09 -8.53
CA MET A 306 -9.92 -21.09 -8.36
C MET A 306 -9.82 -21.69 -6.96
N ALA A 307 -10.44 -21.10 -5.95
CA ALA A 307 -10.42 -21.64 -4.60
C ALA A 307 -11.10 -23.02 -4.55
N GLY A 308 -10.32 -24.05 -4.23
CA GLY A 308 -10.77 -25.45 -4.20
C GLY A 308 -10.75 -26.16 -5.56
N GLU A 309 -10.42 -25.47 -6.64
CA GLU A 309 -10.26 -26.09 -7.95
C GLU A 309 -8.87 -26.70 -8.10
N ASN A 310 -8.76 -27.73 -8.94
CA ASN A 310 -7.49 -28.28 -9.35
C ASN A 310 -6.91 -27.47 -10.53
N PRO A 311 -5.73 -26.83 -10.39
CA PRO A 311 -5.12 -26.06 -11.48
C PRO A 311 -4.92 -26.86 -12.78
N TYR A 312 -4.67 -28.17 -12.67
CA TYR A 312 -4.47 -29.03 -13.85
C TYR A 312 -5.71 -29.11 -14.76
N ASP A 313 -6.92 -28.90 -14.24
CA ASP A 313 -8.15 -28.87 -15.05
C ASP A 313 -8.22 -27.65 -15.99
N TYR A 314 -7.38 -26.65 -15.72
CA TYR A 314 -7.19 -25.42 -16.50
C TYR A 314 -5.89 -25.48 -17.32
N ASN A 315 -5.22 -26.65 -17.35
CA ASN A 315 -3.93 -26.89 -17.98
C ASN A 315 -2.77 -26.05 -17.42
N ILE A 316 -2.88 -25.54 -16.19
CA ILE A 316 -1.81 -24.82 -15.45
C ILE A 316 -1.34 -25.68 -14.27
N ILE A 317 -0.17 -25.39 -13.72
CA ILE A 317 0.40 -26.15 -12.60
C ILE A 317 0.09 -25.54 -11.23
N GLY A 318 -0.37 -24.28 -11.20
CA GLY A 318 -0.62 -23.58 -9.95
C GLY A 318 -1.11 -22.14 -10.12
N THR A 319 -1.30 -21.45 -9.00
CA THR A 319 -1.69 -20.03 -8.97
C THR A 319 -0.77 -19.27 -8.03
N ALA A 320 -0.71 -17.95 -8.13
CA ALA A 320 0.00 -17.10 -7.18
C ALA A 320 -0.64 -17.07 -5.75
N TYR A 321 -1.69 -17.86 -5.52
CA TYR A 321 -2.51 -17.89 -4.32
C TYR A 321 -2.71 -19.33 -3.81
N GLY A 322 -3.23 -19.46 -2.59
CA GLY A 322 -3.58 -20.77 -2.03
C GLY A 322 -2.39 -21.43 -1.31
N PRO A 323 -2.03 -22.69 -1.62
CA PRO A 323 -0.99 -23.41 -0.91
C PRO A 323 0.35 -22.68 -0.87
N ILE A 324 0.75 -22.03 -1.98
CA ILE A 324 2.01 -21.28 -2.03
C ILE A 324 2.02 -20.14 -1.00
N THR A 325 0.93 -19.41 -0.81
CA THR A 325 0.87 -18.32 0.16
C THR A 325 0.87 -18.78 1.62
N GLN A 326 0.58 -20.06 1.89
CA GLN A 326 0.61 -20.63 3.24
C GLN A 326 2.02 -21.09 3.64
N HIS A 327 2.90 -21.35 2.66
CA HIS A 327 4.25 -21.86 2.90
C HIS A 327 5.29 -20.75 3.14
N PHE A 328 4.94 -19.49 2.89
CA PHE A 328 5.86 -18.37 2.88
C PHE A 328 5.32 -17.21 3.70
N THR A 329 6.22 -16.41 4.28
CA THR A 329 5.85 -15.14 4.88
C THR A 329 5.63 -14.11 3.78
N TYR A 330 4.40 -13.62 3.63
CA TYR A 330 4.00 -12.71 2.57
C TYR A 330 4.37 -11.25 2.88
N MET A 331 4.87 -10.53 1.87
CA MET A 331 5.12 -9.08 1.88
C MET A 331 4.76 -8.50 0.51
N SER A 332 4.25 -7.27 0.46
CA SER A 332 3.84 -6.61 -0.79
C SER A 332 4.10 -5.12 -0.77
N ASP A 333 4.30 -4.50 -1.93
CA ASP A 333 4.31 -3.03 -2.10
C ASP A 333 2.96 -2.46 -2.57
N SER A 334 1.87 -3.22 -2.45
CA SER A 334 0.53 -2.85 -2.91
C SER A 334 0.13 -1.42 -2.53
N GLY A 335 -0.31 -0.64 -3.53
CA GLY A 335 -0.67 0.76 -3.33
C GLY A 335 0.53 1.70 -3.20
N GLY A 336 1.73 1.24 -3.58
CA GLY A 336 2.99 1.96 -3.45
C GLY A 336 3.52 1.98 -2.03
N ILE A 337 3.10 1.02 -1.20
CA ILE A 337 3.40 0.97 0.23
C ILE A 337 3.78 -0.45 0.63
N TRP A 338 4.94 -0.60 1.29
CA TRP A 338 5.35 -1.90 1.83
C TRP A 338 4.47 -2.35 3.00
N GLU A 339 3.88 -3.54 2.88
CA GLU A 339 3.15 -4.21 3.95
C GLU A 339 3.50 -5.72 4.04
N PRO A 340 4.11 -6.16 5.16
CA PRO A 340 4.87 -5.35 6.11
C PRO A 340 6.13 -4.76 5.44
N PHE A 341 6.74 -3.77 6.10
CA PHE A 341 8.08 -3.29 5.73
C PHE A 341 9.11 -4.44 5.76
N PRO A 342 9.84 -4.71 4.66
CA PRO A 342 10.47 -6.01 4.46
C PRO A 342 11.78 -6.19 5.22
N TYR A 343 12.58 -5.14 5.39
CA TYR A 343 13.97 -5.24 5.86
C TYR A 343 14.15 -5.88 7.24
N PRO A 344 13.35 -5.57 8.28
CA PRO A 344 13.48 -6.23 9.58
C PRO A 344 13.35 -7.77 9.51
N LYS A 345 12.51 -8.27 8.59
CA LYS A 345 12.34 -9.72 8.38
C LYS A 345 13.48 -10.32 7.55
N LEU A 346 13.96 -9.59 6.53
CA LEU A 346 15.09 -9.98 5.71
C LEU A 346 16.39 -10.08 6.55
N GLU A 347 16.65 -9.10 7.41
CA GLU A 347 17.81 -9.04 8.29
C GLU A 347 17.80 -10.17 9.34
N SER A 348 16.62 -10.47 9.90
CA SER A 348 16.45 -11.51 10.94
C SER A 348 16.37 -12.94 10.40
N ASN A 349 16.57 -13.14 9.10
CA ASN A 349 16.51 -14.45 8.44
C ASN A 349 15.17 -15.21 8.65
N ALA A 350 14.06 -14.47 8.68
CA ALA A 350 12.73 -14.99 9.01
C ALA A 350 11.97 -15.63 7.83
N GLY A 351 12.68 -16.05 6.79
CA GLY A 351 12.08 -16.63 5.59
C GLY A 351 11.61 -18.09 5.78
N PRO A 352 11.07 -18.71 4.72
CA PRO A 352 11.04 -18.21 3.34
C PRO A 352 10.01 -17.09 3.13
N PHE A 353 10.21 -16.26 2.10
CA PHE A 353 9.34 -15.12 1.80
C PHE A 353 8.62 -15.23 0.46
N TYR A 354 7.42 -14.68 0.40
CA TYR A 354 6.69 -14.42 -0.83
C TYR A 354 6.58 -12.91 -0.96
N ILE A 355 7.21 -12.34 -1.99
CA ILE A 355 7.27 -10.90 -2.19
C ILE A 355 6.52 -10.55 -3.48
N LEU A 356 5.46 -9.76 -3.34
CA LEU A 356 4.75 -9.15 -4.46
C LEU A 356 5.23 -7.71 -4.66
N ILE A 357 5.64 -7.38 -5.88
CA ILE A 357 6.10 -6.03 -6.25
C ILE A 357 5.39 -5.56 -7.52
N HIS A 358 4.89 -4.34 -7.55
CA HIS A 358 4.24 -3.79 -8.76
C HIS A 358 5.24 -2.85 -9.48
N PRO A 359 5.64 -3.11 -10.74
CA PRO A 359 6.64 -2.30 -11.44
C PRO A 359 6.35 -0.79 -11.45
N ILE A 360 5.07 -0.42 -11.53
CA ILE A 360 4.62 0.97 -11.53
C ILE A 360 5.07 1.77 -10.28
N HIS A 361 5.23 1.12 -9.13
CA HIS A 361 5.65 1.79 -7.91
C HIS A 361 7.16 2.10 -7.85
N TRP A 362 7.92 1.49 -8.77
CA TRP A 362 9.37 1.63 -8.86
C TRP A 362 9.82 2.38 -10.13
N ALA A 363 8.88 2.72 -11.02
CA ALA A 363 9.15 3.27 -12.35
C ALA A 363 10.09 4.48 -12.36
N SER A 364 10.06 5.35 -11.35
CA SER A 364 10.98 6.50 -11.26
C SER A 364 12.44 6.14 -11.10
N GLY A 365 12.73 4.93 -10.62
CA GLY A 365 14.07 4.39 -10.43
C GLY A 365 14.48 3.33 -11.46
N LEU A 366 13.58 2.97 -12.38
CA LEU A 366 13.90 2.07 -13.49
C LEU A 366 14.53 2.90 -14.60
N SER A 367 15.84 2.76 -14.82
CA SER A 367 16.51 3.42 -15.95
C SER A 367 15.87 2.96 -17.25
N ARG A 368 15.29 3.90 -18.01
CA ARG A 368 14.65 3.63 -19.31
C ARG A 368 15.65 3.61 -20.44
#